data_AF-A0AAX2M3M4-F1
#
_entry.id   AF-A0AAX2M3M4-F1
#
_cell.length_a   1.000
_cell.length_b   1.000
_cell.length_c   1.000
_cell.angle_alpha   90.00
_cell.angle_beta   90.00
_cell.angle_gamma   90.00
#
_symmetry.space_group_name_H-M   'P 1'
#
loop_
_entity.id
_entity.type
_entity.pdbx_description
1 polymer ?
#
loop_
_entity_poly.entity_id
_entity_poly.type
_entity_poly.pdbx_seq_one_letter_code
_entity_poly.pdbx_strand_id
1 'polypeptide(L)' 'MPKMICPECKGEGEVPCTLAFGSKEHPLYCPLCKGDDEARIPCEMCVGEGEIDM' A
#
# COMPACT_ATOMS: atom_id res chain seq x y z
N MET A 1 22.28 -7.00 -7.44
CA MET A 1 21.66 -7.60 -6.24
C MET A 1 20.45 -8.37 -6.74
N PRO A 2 20.21 -9.60 -6.24
CA PRO A 2 19.03 -10.34 -6.65
C PRO A 2 17.79 -9.62 -6.08
N LYS A 3 16.86 -9.22 -6.96
CA LYS A 3 15.61 -8.58 -6.58
C LYS A 3 14.50 -9.63 -6.50
N MET A 4 13.63 -9.53 -5.50
CA MET A 4 12.41 -10.32 -5.43
C MET A 4 11.20 -9.41 -5.59
N ILE A 5 10.17 -9.92 -6.29
CA ILE A 5 8.87 -9.26 -6.38
C ILE A 5 8.34 -9.08 -4.95
N CYS A 6 7.96 -7.85 -4.60
CA CYS A 6 7.44 -7.56 -3.28
C CYS A 6 6.18 -8.41 -3.04
N PRO A 7 6.16 -9.27 -2.01
CA PRO A 7 5.04 -10.18 -1.79
C PRO A 7 3.77 -9.46 -1.34
N GLU A 8 3.90 -8.27 -0.75
CA GLU A 8 2.78 -7.47 -0.24
C GLU A 8 1.98 -6.82 -1.37
N CYS A 9 2.65 -6.07 -2.25
CA CYS A 9 2.02 -5.42 -3.40
C CYS A 9 2.04 -6.27 -4.68
N LYS A 10 2.67 -7.45 -4.64
CA LYS A 10 2.79 -8.38 -5.78
C LYS A 10 3.40 -7.76 -7.04
N GLY A 11 4.35 -6.84 -6.86
CA GLY A 11 5.01 -6.15 -7.99
C GLY A 11 4.40 -4.82 -8.40
N GLU A 12 3.24 -4.45 -7.85
CA GLU A 12 2.54 -3.22 -8.26
C GLU A 12 3.18 -1.93 -7.72
N GLY A 13 4.05 -2.02 -6.70
CA GLY A 13 4.62 -0.87 -5.98
C GLY A 13 3.63 -0.18 -5.05
N GLU A 14 2.33 -0.38 -5.25
CA GLU A 14 1.27 0.27 -4.49
C GLU A 14 0.33 -0.76 -3.87
N VAL A 15 -0.27 -0.41 -2.73
CA VAL A 15 -1.32 -1.18 -2.08
C VAL A 15 -2.56 -0.31 -1.93
N PRO A 16 -3.77 -0.90 -1.93
CA PRO A 16 -4.97 -0.15 -1.55
C PRO A 16 -4.75 0.50 -0.19
N CYS A 17 -5.27 1.70 0.02
CA CYS A 17 -5.28 2.33 1.33
C CYS A 17 -5.99 1.39 2.32
N THR A 18 -5.20 0.67 3.12
CA THR A 18 -5.74 -0.19 4.14
C THR A 18 -6.14 0.69 5.31
N LEU A 19 -7.35 0.46 5.80
CA LEU A 19 -7.91 1.08 6.98
C LEU A 19 -6.93 1.02 8.16
N ALA A 20 -6.17 2.10 8.38
CA ALA A 20 -5.25 2.22 9.52
C ALA A 20 -5.98 2.17 10.88
N PHE A 21 -7.32 2.20 10.88
CA PHE A 21 -8.19 2.29 12.06
C PHE A 21 -9.10 1.08 12.29
N GLY A 22 -8.69 -0.13 11.88
CA GLY A 22 -9.29 -1.39 12.36
C GLY A 22 -10.81 -1.53 12.16
N SER A 23 -11.41 -0.77 11.24
CA SER A 23 -12.85 -0.71 10.98
C SER A 23 -13.16 -1.40 9.65
N LYS A 24 -14.40 -1.88 9.45
CA LYS A 24 -14.83 -2.52 8.20
C LYS A 24 -15.05 -1.55 7.04
N GLU A 25 -15.26 -0.26 7.32
CA GLU A 25 -15.61 0.77 6.33
C GLU A 25 -14.55 1.88 6.31
N HIS A 26 -14.07 2.23 5.11
CA HIS A 26 -12.98 3.17 4.95
C HIS A 26 -13.37 4.56 5.48
N PRO A 27 -12.60 5.17 6.40
CA PRO A 27 -13.03 6.40 7.04
C PRO A 27 -13.00 7.55 6.03
N LEU A 28 -14.08 8.32 6.01
CA LEU A 28 -14.29 9.48 5.12
C LEU A 28 -13.24 10.59 5.28
N TYR A 29 -12.47 10.55 6.37
CA TYR A 29 -11.42 11.53 6.69
C TYR A 29 -10.06 10.86 6.93
N CYS A 30 -9.80 9.72 6.28
CA CYS A 30 -8.51 9.06 6.40
C CYS A 30 -7.37 10.05 6.09
N PRO A 31 -6.38 10.24 6.98
CA PRO A 31 -5.30 11.19 6.70
C PRO A 31 -4.41 10.75 5.53
N LEU A 32 -4.40 9.45 5.21
CA LEU A 32 -3.58 8.89 4.12
C LEU A 32 -4.22 9.11 2.74
N CYS A 33 -5.51 8.79 2.58
CA CYS A 33 -6.22 8.93 1.29
C CYS A 33 -7.28 10.05 1.23
N LYS A 34 -7.43 10.82 2.31
CA LYS A 34 -8.42 11.90 2.45
C LYS A 34 -9.88 11.48 2.24
N GLY A 35 -10.17 10.20 2.49
CA GLY A 35 -11.51 9.64 2.35
C GLY A 35 -11.79 8.94 1.02
N ASP A 36 -10.81 8.87 0.12
CA ASP A 36 -10.90 8.12 -1.13
C ASP A 36 -10.60 6.63 -0.86
N ASP A 37 -11.62 5.78 -0.99
CA ASP A 37 -11.53 4.34 -0.77
C ASP A 37 -10.93 3.58 -1.96
N GLU A 38 -10.79 4.22 -3.12
CA GLU A 38 -10.06 3.70 -4.29
C GLU A 38 -8.59 4.12 -4.31
N ALA A 39 -8.18 5.02 -3.40
CA ALA A 39 -6.82 5.49 -3.32
C ALA A 39 -5.84 4.33 -3.07
N ARG A 40 -4.76 4.34 -3.86
CA ARG A 40 -3.59 3.50 -3.63
C ARG A 40 -2.49 4.31 -2.97
N ILE A 41 -1.80 3.69 -2.03
CA ILE A 41 -0.66 4.26 -1.33
C ILE A 41 0.60 3.45 -1.65
N PRO A 42 1.78 4.08 -1.62
CA PRO A 42 3.04 3.36 -1.81
C PRO A 42 3.14 2.19 -0.82
N CYS A 43 3.48 1.02 -1.33
CA CYS A 43 3.73 -0.16 -0.51
C CYS A 43 4.92 0.13 0.41
N GLU A 44 4.74 0.05 1.73
CA GLU A 44 5.79 0.39 2.69
C GLU A 44 6.97 -0.59 2.62
N MET A 45 6.72 -1.86 2.29
CA MET A 45 7.74 -2.89 2.21
C MET A 45 8.73 -2.67 1.06
N CYS A 46 8.25 -2.21 -0.10
CA CYS A 46 9.11 -1.91 -1.26
C CYS A 46 9.26 -0.42 -1.55
N VAL A 47 8.72 0.43 -0.67
CA VAL A 47 8.76 1.90 -0.78
C VAL A 47 8.29 2.41 -2.15
N GLY A 48 7.30 1.77 -2.75
CA GLY A 48 6.80 2.14 -4.08
C GLY A 48 7.49 1.45 -5.26
N GLU A 49 8.55 0.67 -5.08
CA GLU A 49 9.32 0.11 -6.20
C GLU A 49 8.74 -1.18 -6.80
N GLY A 50 7.90 -1.90 -6.06
CA GLY A 50 7.32 -3.18 -6.47
C GLY A 50 8.27 -4.38 -6.29
N GLU A 51 9.54 -4.13 -6.04
CA GLU A 51 10.57 -5.14 -5.81
C GLU A 51 11.34 -4.80 -4.52
N ILE A 52 11.89 -5.81 -3.86
CA ILE A 52 12.80 -5.63 -2.72
C ILE A 52 14.12 -6.34 -3.00
N ASP A 53 15.21 -5.70 -2.60
CA ASP A 53 16.53 -6.32 -2.64
C ASP A 53 16.61 -7.43 -1.58
N MET A 54 17.17 -8.59 -1.96
CA MET A 54 17.48 -9.70 -1.04
C MET A 54 18.90 -9.59 -0.48
#